data_AF-A0AAR5PCK9-F1
#
_entry.id   AF-A0AAR5PCK9-F1
#
_cell.length_a   1.000
_cell.length_b   1.000
_cell.length_c   1.000
_cell.angle_alpha   90.00
_cell.angle_beta   90.00
_cell.angle_gamma   90.00
#
_symmetry.space_group_name_H-M   'P 1'
#
loop_
_entity.id
_entity.type
_entity.pdbx_description
1 polymer ?
#
loop_
_entity_poly.entity_id
_entity_poly.type
_entity_poly.pdbx_seq_one_letter_code
_entity_poly.pdbx_strand_id
1 'polypeptide(L)'
;MGLIVFVPTQLSSSTHAKLFIFRTFRKLSNGNISISIRSIEFQSVALQFLKDVEDLNVSETILNGIVVVFQFMHASVVEASERYLQELSRHNYVTPTSYLELLSSYTELMNKKKGSLTEGVGRLKTGLSKLQITSEEVKVLQEQLKEMKPALQVAAKDADEMIQIIAADTIVAEETKEIVEREEQEATKKAEATQLIAEDAQQDLDEAMPALLAAEQSLKSLNKNDIIEVRSMKRPPAGVVYVIESICIVKNIKPNKIPGMRPGEKLLDYWDPGRNMLSDPGQFLASLMNFDKDSITDEMIEKLKKYVEDPDFTPQKIAKVFSATLC
;
A
#
# COMPACT_ATOMS: atom_id res chain seq x y z
N MET A 1 57.99 0.06 60.46
CA MET A 1 57.41 1.42 60.47
C MET A 1 57.96 2.19 59.27
N GLY A 2 57.07 2.66 58.39
CA GLY A 2 57.25 3.84 57.54
C GLY A 2 58.35 3.85 56.47
N LEU A 3 58.01 3.51 55.23
CA LEU A 3 58.60 4.09 54.03
C LEU A 3 58.44 5.63 54.08
N ILE A 4 59.51 6.38 53.86
CA ILE A 4 59.43 7.71 53.25
C ILE A 4 60.49 7.76 52.15
N VAL A 5 60.03 7.52 50.93
CA VAL A 5 60.75 7.81 49.69
C VAL A 5 60.78 9.33 49.56
N PHE A 6 61.95 9.95 49.74
CA PHE A 6 62.16 11.35 49.39
C PHE A 6 62.45 11.42 47.89
N VAL A 7 61.42 11.77 47.12
CA VAL A 7 61.54 12.17 45.72
C VAL A 7 62.52 13.35 45.65
N PRO A 8 63.60 13.29 44.85
CA PRO A 8 64.43 14.45 44.63
C PRO A 8 63.62 15.45 43.80
N THR A 9 63.15 16.48 44.47
CA THR A 9 62.56 17.69 43.88
C THR A 9 63.54 18.23 42.83
N GLN A 10 63.06 18.32 41.59
CA GLN A 10 63.71 18.96 40.45
C GLN A 10 64.33 20.32 40.86
N LEU A 11 65.62 20.34 41.16
CA LEU A 11 66.40 21.57 41.16
C LEU A 11 66.57 21.97 39.68
N SER A 12 65.81 22.98 39.28
CA SER A 12 65.88 23.65 37.98
C SER A 12 67.32 23.73 37.45
N SER A 13 67.52 23.31 36.19
CA SER A 13 68.74 23.42 35.36
C SER A 13 69.48 24.76 35.54
N SER A 14 68.74 25.84 35.82
CA SER A 14 69.26 27.17 36.14
C SER A 14 70.26 27.17 37.32
N THR A 15 70.08 26.34 38.34
CA THR A 15 70.89 26.34 39.57
C THR A 15 72.27 25.73 39.35
N HIS A 16 72.37 24.69 38.51
CA HIS A 16 73.64 24.03 38.18
C HIS A 16 74.48 24.89 37.24
N ALA A 17 73.86 25.52 36.23
CA ALA A 17 74.53 26.49 35.36
C ALA A 17 75.04 27.71 36.15
N LYS A 18 74.22 28.24 37.07
CA LYS A 18 74.62 29.36 37.97
C LYS A 18 75.81 28.99 38.87
N LEU A 19 75.87 27.77 39.40
CA LEU A 19 76.96 27.31 40.26
C LEU A 19 78.28 27.10 39.50
N PHE A 20 78.19 26.63 38.24
CA PHE A 20 79.33 26.49 37.34
C PHE A 20 79.93 27.86 36.97
N ILE A 21 79.07 28.83 36.61
CA ILE A 21 79.47 30.21 36.31
C ILE A 21 80.18 30.86 37.51
N PHE A 22 79.66 30.70 38.73
CA PHE A 22 80.24 31.31 39.94
C PHE A 22 81.62 30.75 40.31
N ARG A 23 81.86 29.44 40.08
CA ARG A 23 83.16 28.80 40.34
C ARG A 23 84.22 29.21 39.33
N THR A 24 83.84 29.46 38.08
CA THR A 24 84.77 29.80 37.01
C THR A 24 85.13 31.30 37.03
N PHE A 25 84.18 32.19 37.36
CA PHE A 25 84.44 33.63 37.46
C PHE A 25 85.43 34.02 38.58
N ARG A 26 85.49 33.27 39.69
CA ARG A 26 86.41 33.55 40.81
C ARG A 26 87.89 33.37 40.45
N LYS A 27 88.22 32.68 39.35
CA LYS A 27 89.61 32.45 38.90
C LYS A 27 90.19 33.55 38.00
N LEU A 28 89.41 34.55 37.58
CA LEU A 28 89.79 35.52 36.54
C LEU A 28 90.16 36.91 37.11
N SER A 29 91.09 36.96 38.07
CA SER A 29 91.59 38.22 38.65
C SER A 29 92.94 38.71 38.09
N ASN A 30 93.50 38.10 37.04
CA ASN A 30 94.77 38.57 36.46
C ASN A 30 94.67 38.72 34.94
N GLY A 31 94.99 39.94 34.47
CA GLY A 31 94.72 40.44 33.14
C GLY A 31 95.52 39.80 32.00
N ASN A 32 94.95 39.93 30.79
CA ASN A 32 95.51 39.66 29.46
C ASN A 32 95.42 38.24 28.86
N ILE A 33 94.96 37.22 29.61
CA ILE A 33 94.56 35.90 29.03
C ILE A 33 93.01 35.80 28.92
N SER A 34 92.29 36.84 29.35
CA SER A 34 90.85 36.81 29.68
C SER A 34 89.89 36.77 28.49
N ILE A 35 90.29 37.16 27.28
CA ILE A 35 89.36 37.30 26.14
C ILE A 35 89.10 35.95 25.46
N SER A 36 90.15 35.15 25.24
CA SER A 36 90.04 33.83 24.58
C SER A 36 89.36 32.78 25.47
N ILE A 37 89.62 32.80 26.78
CA ILE A 37 89.00 31.87 27.74
C ILE A 37 87.50 32.21 27.97
N ARG A 38 87.12 33.50 28.01
CA ARG A 38 85.70 33.91 28.09
C ARG A 38 84.89 33.47 26.87
N SER A 39 85.49 33.52 25.68
CA SER A 39 84.87 33.13 24.41
C SER A 39 84.41 31.65 24.40
N ILE A 40 85.25 30.73 24.89
CA ILE A 40 84.95 29.29 24.92
C ILE A 40 83.86 28.94 25.95
N GLU A 41 83.82 29.64 27.08
CA GLU A 41 82.81 29.41 28.13
C GLU A 41 81.39 29.80 27.68
N PHE A 42 81.23 30.92 26.97
CA PHE A 42 79.94 31.35 26.43
C PHE A 42 79.42 30.42 25.30
N GLN A 43 80.33 29.78 24.55
CA GLN A 43 79.95 28.79 23.54
C GLN A 43 79.39 27.52 24.19
N SER A 44 80.06 27.01 25.23
CA SER A 44 79.59 25.83 25.96
C SER A 44 78.23 26.06 26.62
N VAL A 45 78.04 27.22 27.26
CA VAL A 45 76.77 27.60 27.89
C VAL A 45 75.65 27.73 26.85
N ALA A 46 75.89 28.37 25.71
CA ALA A 46 74.89 28.49 24.66
C ALA A 46 74.55 27.14 24.01
N LEU A 47 75.55 26.28 23.77
CA LEU A 47 75.32 24.94 23.24
C LEU A 47 74.46 24.10 24.19
N GLN A 48 74.75 24.15 25.49
CA GLN A 48 73.97 23.41 26.48
C GLN A 48 72.54 23.94 26.58
N PHE A 49 72.38 25.27 26.59
CA PHE A 49 71.06 25.91 26.66
C PHE A 49 70.21 25.66 25.40
N LEU A 50 70.83 25.60 24.21
CA LEU A 50 70.14 25.33 22.95
C LEU A 50 69.83 23.84 22.75
N LYS A 51 70.63 22.93 23.35
CA LYS A 51 70.33 21.48 23.36
C LYS A 51 69.15 21.13 24.26
N ASP A 52 68.98 21.85 25.37
CA ASP A 52 67.81 21.71 26.25
C ASP A 52 66.50 22.15 25.56
N VAL A 53 66.59 22.88 24.45
CA VAL A 53 65.44 23.15 23.57
C VAL A 53 65.24 21.94 22.65
N GLU A 54 64.61 20.89 23.21
CA GLU A 54 64.40 19.54 22.64
C GLU A 54 63.76 19.46 21.24
N ASP A 55 63.51 20.58 20.58
CA ASP A 55 62.60 20.65 19.44
C ASP A 55 63.12 21.53 18.29
N LEU A 56 64.38 21.98 18.36
CA LEU A 56 65.09 22.58 17.23
C LEU A 56 65.54 21.44 16.32
N ASN A 57 64.66 20.98 15.42
CA ASN A 57 64.96 19.99 14.38
C ASN A 57 65.94 20.58 13.33
N VAL A 58 67.13 20.94 13.79
CA VAL A 58 68.12 21.78 13.14
C VAL A 58 69.44 21.01 13.13
N SER A 59 70.13 21.01 11.98
CA SER A 59 71.43 20.34 11.86
C SER A 59 72.43 20.90 12.87
N GLU A 60 73.31 20.03 13.39
CA GLU A 60 74.37 20.40 14.33
C GLU A 60 75.27 21.54 13.80
N THR A 61 75.42 21.64 12.47
CA THR A 61 76.11 22.75 11.79
C THR A 61 75.43 24.10 12.00
N ILE A 62 74.10 24.15 11.91
CA ILE A 62 73.32 25.38 12.10
C ILE A 62 73.26 25.75 13.58
N LEU A 63 73.17 24.76 14.48
CA LEU A 63 73.26 25.00 15.93
C LEU A 63 74.60 25.65 16.29
N ASN A 64 75.71 25.15 15.76
CA ASN A 64 77.03 25.76 15.94
C ASN A 64 77.09 27.18 15.35
N GLY A 65 76.48 27.42 14.18
CA GLY A 65 76.36 28.75 13.59
C GLY A 65 75.59 29.73 14.49
N ILE A 66 74.47 29.31 15.06
CA ILE A 66 73.65 30.11 15.99
C ILE A 66 74.48 30.50 17.22
N VAL A 67 75.27 29.57 17.77
CA VAL A 67 76.13 29.81 18.92
C VAL A 67 77.22 30.85 18.63
N VAL A 68 77.84 30.78 17.44
CA VAL A 68 78.82 31.78 17.00
C VAL A 68 78.18 33.17 16.90
N VAL A 69 76.94 33.24 16.40
CA VAL A 69 76.20 34.52 16.32
C VAL A 69 75.91 35.08 17.70
N PHE A 70 75.45 34.27 18.67
CA PHE A 70 75.23 34.74 20.05
C PHE A 70 76.50 35.27 20.71
N GLN A 71 77.62 34.61 20.46
CA GLN A 71 78.92 35.05 20.94
C GLN A 71 79.33 36.39 20.32
N PHE A 72 79.14 36.54 19.01
CA PHE A 72 79.42 37.79 18.31
C PHE A 72 78.54 38.94 18.83
N MET A 73 77.24 38.70 19.05
CA MET A 73 76.34 39.70 19.62
C MET A 73 76.80 40.15 21.02
N HIS A 74 77.19 39.21 21.88
CA HIS A 74 77.67 39.56 23.22
C HIS A 74 78.98 40.37 23.16
N ALA A 75 79.93 39.98 22.31
CA ALA A 75 81.18 40.71 22.11
C ALA A 75 80.95 42.13 21.58
N SER A 76 80.04 42.28 20.61
CA SER A 76 79.68 43.58 20.03
C SER A 76 79.04 44.52 21.06
N VAL A 77 78.21 44.01 21.97
CA VAL A 77 77.62 44.81 23.05
C VAL A 77 78.67 45.23 24.09
N VAL A 78 79.69 44.42 24.35
CA VAL A 78 80.82 44.81 25.21
C VAL A 78 81.60 45.97 24.59
N GLU A 79 81.97 45.86 23.31
CA GLU A 79 82.67 46.92 22.59
C GLU A 79 81.83 48.20 22.48
N ALA A 80 80.53 48.08 22.22
CA ALA A 80 79.61 49.21 22.20
C ALA A 80 79.48 49.87 23.58
N SER A 81 79.54 49.10 24.66
CA SER A 81 79.50 49.63 26.04
C SER A 81 80.78 50.38 26.40
N GLU A 82 81.94 49.95 25.90
CA GLU A 82 83.20 50.69 26.03
C GLU A 82 83.15 52.02 25.27
N ARG A 83 82.65 52.01 24.04
CA ARG A 83 82.43 53.25 23.25
C ARG A 83 81.44 54.19 23.93
N TYR A 84 80.34 53.66 24.47
CA TYR A 84 79.33 54.45 25.20
C TYR A 84 79.91 55.14 26.44
N LEU A 85 80.84 54.47 27.15
CA LEU A 85 81.57 55.07 28.26
C LEU A 85 82.49 56.21 27.78
N GLN A 86 83.20 56.02 26.67
CA GLN A 86 84.11 57.03 26.11
C GLN A 86 83.37 58.29 25.64
N GLU A 87 82.22 58.13 24.98
CA GLU A 87 81.49 59.25 24.37
C GLU A 87 80.61 60.00 25.37
N LEU A 88 79.90 59.28 26.24
CA LEU A 88 78.85 59.84 27.10
C LEU A 88 79.19 59.79 28.59
N SER A 89 80.36 59.23 28.96
CA SER A 89 80.81 59.07 30.35
C SER A 89 79.79 58.34 31.24
N ARG A 90 78.99 57.44 30.66
CA ARG A 90 77.98 56.63 31.35
C ARG A 90 78.36 55.16 31.29
N HIS A 91 78.29 54.49 32.44
CA HIS A 91 78.57 53.06 32.53
C HIS A 91 77.35 52.22 32.08
N ASN A 92 77.59 51.28 31.18
CA ASN A 92 76.68 50.18 30.87
C ASN A 92 77.39 48.87 31.21
N TYR A 93 76.80 48.06 32.09
CA TYR A 93 77.42 46.82 32.56
C TYR A 93 76.88 45.62 31.79
N VAL A 94 77.77 44.96 31.06
CA VAL A 94 77.47 43.69 30.40
C VAL A 94 77.75 42.56 31.38
N THR A 95 76.70 41.89 31.85
CA THR A 95 76.80 40.79 32.82
C THR A 95 76.46 39.44 32.18
N PRO A 96 76.96 38.32 32.73
CA PRO A 96 76.58 36.98 32.27
C PRO A 96 75.07 36.70 32.40
N THR A 97 74.37 37.37 33.32
CA THR A 97 72.91 37.26 33.46
C THR A 97 72.18 37.81 32.25
N SER A 98 72.62 38.94 31.68
CA SER A 98 72.04 39.49 30.44
C SER A 98 72.25 38.58 29.22
N TYR A 99 73.33 37.78 29.20
CA TYR A 99 73.54 36.76 28.16
C TYR A 99 72.56 35.57 28.30
N LEU A 100 72.29 35.13 29.54
CA LEU A 100 71.30 34.08 29.79
C LEU A 100 69.88 34.56 29.47
N GLU A 101 69.55 35.82 29.74
CA GLU A 101 68.26 36.43 29.38
C GLU A 101 68.07 36.54 27.85
N LEU A 102 69.14 36.81 27.10
CA LEU A 102 69.13 36.78 25.64
C LEU A 102 68.79 35.37 25.12
N LEU A 103 69.46 34.35 25.67
CA LEU A 103 69.24 32.95 25.30
C LEU A 103 67.81 32.51 25.64
N SER A 104 67.30 32.85 26.83
CA SER A 104 65.91 32.52 27.21
C SER A 104 64.89 33.21 26.32
N SER A 105 65.07 34.50 26.04
CA SER A 105 64.16 35.28 25.19
C SER A 105 64.13 34.75 23.75
N TYR A 106 65.29 34.34 23.21
CA TYR A 106 65.36 33.69 21.90
C TYR A 106 64.56 32.38 21.87
N THR A 107 64.76 31.52 22.88
CA THR A 107 64.05 30.25 22.99
C THR A 107 62.53 30.44 23.07
N GLU A 108 62.07 31.39 23.88
CA GLU A 108 60.64 31.74 23.98
C GLU A 108 60.07 32.21 22.64
N LEU A 109 60.77 33.11 21.95
CA LEU A 109 60.35 33.62 20.65
C LEU A 109 60.31 32.52 19.58
N MET A 110 61.31 31.64 19.57
CA MET A 110 61.39 30.50 18.66
C MET A 110 60.24 29.54 18.89
N ASN A 111 59.96 29.17 20.14
CA ASN A 111 58.84 28.29 20.47
C ASN A 111 57.51 28.90 20.05
N LYS A 112 57.31 30.22 20.26
CA LYS A 112 56.10 30.93 19.83
C LYS A 112 55.93 30.93 18.31
N LYS A 113 57.00 31.21 17.56
CA LYS A 113 56.98 31.22 16.09
C LYS A 113 56.78 29.81 15.52
N LYS A 114 57.44 28.81 16.10
CA LYS A 114 57.27 27.41 15.73
C LYS A 114 55.82 27.00 15.97
N GLY A 115 55.27 27.20 17.17
CA GLY A 115 53.88 26.88 17.48
C GLY A 115 52.88 27.48 16.48
N SER A 116 53.00 28.77 16.18
CA SER A 116 52.15 29.44 15.17
C SER A 116 52.29 28.83 13.77
N LEU A 117 53.50 28.44 13.37
CA LEU A 117 53.74 27.76 12.09
C LEU A 117 53.13 26.35 12.09
N THR A 118 53.32 25.58 13.16
CA THR A 118 52.78 24.21 13.28
C THR A 118 51.24 24.22 13.25
N GLU A 119 50.61 25.20 13.90
CA GLU A 119 49.16 25.41 13.84
C GLU A 119 48.70 25.75 12.40
N GLY A 120 49.44 26.62 11.71
CA GLY A 120 49.17 26.96 10.31
C GLY A 120 49.26 25.75 9.38
N VAL A 121 50.33 24.96 9.52
CA VAL A 121 50.53 23.70 8.79
C VAL A 121 49.42 22.69 9.12
N GLY A 122 49.05 22.57 10.40
CA GLY A 122 47.95 21.70 10.84
C GLY A 122 46.63 22.07 10.16
N ARG A 123 46.27 23.36 10.16
CA ARG A 123 45.07 23.86 9.49
C ARG A 123 45.06 23.55 7.99
N LEU A 124 46.18 23.79 7.30
CA LEU A 124 46.30 23.48 5.87
C LEU A 124 46.20 21.99 5.59
N LYS A 125 46.83 21.15 6.42
CA LYS A 125 46.76 19.69 6.32
C LYS A 125 45.34 19.19 6.49
N THR A 126 44.61 19.69 7.49
CA THR A 126 43.18 19.36 7.68
C THR A 126 42.33 19.84 6.50
N GLY A 127 42.57 21.05 5.99
CA GLY A 127 41.86 21.57 4.81
C GLY A 127 42.10 20.71 3.57
N LEU A 128 43.35 20.35 3.30
CA LEU A 128 43.73 19.50 2.18
C LEU A 128 43.10 18.10 2.29
N SER A 129 43.12 17.51 3.49
CA SER A 129 42.48 16.21 3.75
C SER A 129 40.98 16.25 3.46
N LYS A 130 40.27 17.31 3.89
CA LYS A 130 38.85 17.48 3.59
C LYS A 130 38.59 17.63 2.09
N LEU A 131 39.42 18.41 1.38
CA LEU A 131 39.30 18.58 -0.07
C LEU A 131 39.52 17.27 -0.81
N GLN A 132 40.47 16.46 -0.37
CA GLN A 132 40.72 15.14 -0.97
C GLN A 132 39.52 14.21 -0.76
N ILE A 133 38.99 14.11 0.46
CA ILE A 133 37.80 13.30 0.76
C ILE A 133 36.62 13.74 -0.10
N THR A 134 36.35 15.05 -0.15
CA THR A 134 35.26 15.61 -0.97
C THR A 134 35.48 15.28 -2.46
N SER A 135 36.71 15.35 -2.95
CA SER A 135 37.02 15.00 -4.34
C SER A 135 36.78 13.52 -4.63
N GLU A 136 37.03 12.63 -3.68
CA GLU A 136 36.75 11.19 -3.80
C GLU A 136 35.24 10.93 -3.79
N GLU A 137 34.49 11.56 -2.87
CA GLU A 137 33.03 11.48 -2.82
C GLU A 137 32.37 11.98 -4.10
N VAL A 138 32.84 13.11 -4.66
CA VAL A 138 32.33 13.65 -5.92
C VAL A 138 32.55 12.67 -7.09
N LYS A 139 33.67 11.93 -7.12
CA LYS A 139 33.91 10.91 -8.15
C LYS A 139 32.90 9.76 -8.05
N VAL A 140 32.63 9.28 -6.84
CA VAL A 140 31.61 8.24 -6.60
C VAL A 140 30.23 8.71 -7.06
N LEU A 141 29.85 9.94 -6.71
CA LEU A 141 28.57 10.53 -7.15
C LEU A 141 28.48 10.68 -8.67
N GLN A 142 29.58 11.02 -9.35
CA GLN A 142 29.63 11.11 -10.81
C GLN A 142 29.44 9.74 -11.47
N GLU A 143 30.02 8.68 -10.91
CA GLU A 143 29.83 7.30 -11.40
C GLU A 143 28.37 6.86 -11.21
N GLN A 144 27.79 7.08 -10.03
CA GLN A 144 26.38 6.78 -9.76
C GLN A 144 25.44 7.54 -10.71
N LEU A 145 25.69 8.82 -10.98
CA LEU A 145 24.92 9.60 -11.96
C LEU A 145 25.04 9.03 -13.36
N LYS A 146 26.22 8.55 -13.76
CA LYS A 146 26.45 7.94 -15.08
C LYS A 146 25.66 6.65 -15.24
N GLU A 147 25.52 5.86 -14.16
CA GLU A 147 24.73 4.63 -14.15
C GLU A 147 23.22 4.87 -14.08
N MET A 148 22.76 5.83 -13.26
CA MET A 148 21.33 6.12 -13.10
C MET A 148 20.72 6.82 -14.32
N LYS A 149 21.50 7.64 -15.05
CA LYS A 149 21.01 8.39 -16.21
C LYS A 149 20.36 7.51 -17.30
N PRO A 150 20.97 6.39 -17.77
CA PRO A 150 20.32 5.54 -18.76
C PRO A 150 19.07 4.85 -18.20
N ALA A 151 19.08 4.40 -16.94
CA ALA A 151 17.91 3.78 -16.32
C ALA A 151 16.73 4.75 -16.26
N LEU A 152 16.98 6.03 -15.94
CA LEU A 152 15.96 7.07 -15.94
C LEU A 152 15.41 7.33 -17.36
N GLN A 153 16.27 7.30 -18.38
CA GLN A 153 15.83 7.49 -19.77
C GLN A 153 14.96 6.32 -20.26
N VAL A 154 15.28 5.08 -19.87
CA VAL A 154 14.45 3.91 -20.18
C VAL A 154 13.11 4.04 -19.47
N ALA A 155 13.09 4.29 -18.16
CA ALA A 155 11.86 4.45 -17.40
C ALA A 155 10.97 5.59 -17.92
N ALA A 156 11.56 6.70 -18.39
CA ALA A 156 10.82 7.80 -19.02
C ALA A 156 10.17 7.36 -20.34
N LYS A 157 10.90 6.61 -21.19
CA LYS A 157 10.33 6.06 -22.43
C LYS A 157 9.21 5.06 -22.16
N ASP A 158 9.40 4.16 -21.21
CA ASP A 158 8.40 3.17 -20.83
C ASP A 158 7.12 3.85 -20.29
N ALA A 159 7.27 4.95 -19.54
CA ALA A 159 6.15 5.75 -19.08
C ALA A 159 5.41 6.45 -20.25
N ASP A 160 6.14 7.02 -21.20
CA ASP A 160 5.55 7.64 -22.39
C ASP A 160 4.80 6.59 -23.25
N GLU A 161 5.35 5.39 -23.41
CA GLU A 161 4.69 4.27 -24.11
C GLU A 161 3.43 3.81 -23.38
N MET A 162 3.49 3.67 -22.04
CA MET A 162 2.33 3.29 -21.23
C MET A 162 1.20 4.33 -21.32
N ILE A 163 1.53 5.62 -21.37
CA ILE A 163 0.53 6.69 -21.57
C ILE A 163 -0.18 6.53 -22.92
N GLN A 164 0.54 6.16 -23.98
CA GLN A 164 -0.06 5.92 -25.30
C GLN A 164 -1.00 4.70 -25.30
N ILE A 165 -0.60 3.62 -24.63
CA ILE A 165 -1.44 2.42 -24.49
C ILE A 165 -2.71 2.75 -23.72
N ILE A 166 -2.59 3.44 -22.57
CA ILE A 166 -3.75 3.87 -21.78
C ILE A 166 -4.69 4.75 -22.63
N ALA A 167 -4.15 5.68 -23.42
CA ALA A 167 -4.96 6.52 -24.30
C ALA A 167 -5.73 5.67 -25.34
N ALA A 168 -5.10 4.68 -25.97
CA ALA A 168 -5.77 3.77 -26.89
C ALA A 168 -6.85 2.91 -26.20
N ASP A 169 -6.53 2.33 -25.05
CA ASP A 169 -7.45 1.48 -24.29
C ASP A 169 -8.66 2.27 -23.77
N THR A 170 -8.48 3.53 -23.38
CA THR A 170 -9.60 4.39 -22.95
C THR A 170 -10.60 4.65 -24.07
N ILE A 171 -10.15 4.76 -25.33
CA ILE A 171 -11.05 4.93 -26.48
C ILE A 171 -11.90 3.67 -26.67
N VAL A 172 -11.25 2.50 -26.68
CA VAL A 172 -11.95 1.21 -26.84
C VAL A 172 -12.90 0.93 -25.67
N ALA A 173 -12.51 1.30 -24.45
CA ALA A 173 -13.34 1.15 -23.26
C ALA A 173 -14.59 2.03 -23.33
N GLU A 174 -14.48 3.28 -23.79
CA GLU A 174 -15.63 4.17 -23.93
C GLU A 174 -16.57 3.69 -25.04
N GLU A 175 -16.05 3.23 -26.19
CA GLU A 175 -16.87 2.62 -27.26
C GLU A 175 -17.63 1.39 -26.76
N THR A 176 -16.97 0.52 -25.99
CA THR A 176 -17.59 -0.68 -25.41
C THR A 176 -18.66 -0.30 -24.39
N LYS A 177 -18.39 0.72 -23.56
CA LYS A 177 -19.34 1.22 -22.57
C LYS A 177 -20.61 1.77 -23.23
N GLU A 178 -20.49 2.52 -24.32
CA GLU A 178 -21.66 3.00 -25.08
C GLU A 178 -22.51 1.86 -25.66
N ILE A 179 -21.86 0.75 -26.08
CA ILE A 179 -22.58 -0.43 -26.57
C ILE A 179 -23.32 -1.12 -25.42
N VAL A 180 -22.65 -1.35 -24.29
CA VAL A 180 -23.23 -2.02 -23.12
C VAL A 180 -24.39 -1.20 -22.54
N GLU A 181 -24.26 0.11 -22.42
CA GLU A 181 -25.35 0.98 -21.94
C GLU A 181 -26.59 0.89 -22.84
N ARG A 182 -26.41 0.77 -24.16
CA ARG A 182 -27.51 0.60 -25.11
C ARG A 182 -28.18 -0.76 -24.96
N GLU A 183 -27.39 -1.83 -24.86
CA GLU A 183 -27.90 -3.18 -24.68
C GLU A 183 -28.61 -3.34 -23.32
N GLU A 184 -28.11 -2.70 -22.27
CA GLU A 184 -28.74 -2.66 -20.94
C GLU A 184 -30.11 -1.97 -21.01
N GLN A 185 -30.21 -0.83 -21.71
CA GLN A 185 -31.49 -0.14 -21.91
C GLN A 185 -32.50 -0.98 -22.71
N GLU A 186 -32.04 -1.77 -23.68
CA GLU A 186 -32.93 -2.67 -24.42
C GLU A 186 -33.34 -3.89 -23.59
N ALA A 187 -32.42 -4.46 -22.81
CA ALA A 187 -32.68 -5.60 -21.95
C ALA A 187 -33.66 -5.24 -20.83
N THR A 188 -33.50 -4.08 -20.20
CA THR A 188 -34.42 -3.56 -19.18
C THR A 188 -35.82 -3.35 -19.72
N LYS A 189 -35.99 -2.73 -20.89
CA LYS A 189 -37.30 -2.59 -21.55
C LYS A 189 -37.96 -3.94 -21.84
N LYS A 190 -37.19 -4.92 -22.33
CA LYS A 190 -37.70 -6.28 -22.58
C LYS A 190 -38.09 -6.96 -21.27
N ALA A 191 -37.27 -6.83 -20.23
CA ALA A 191 -37.54 -7.39 -18.92
C ALA A 191 -38.84 -6.82 -18.32
N GLU A 192 -39.01 -5.49 -18.35
CA GLU A 192 -40.24 -4.82 -17.90
C GLU A 192 -41.46 -5.30 -18.69
N ALA A 193 -41.38 -5.37 -20.02
CA ALA A 193 -42.47 -5.88 -20.85
C ALA A 193 -42.83 -7.34 -20.52
N THR A 194 -41.83 -8.21 -20.30
CA THR A 194 -42.09 -9.61 -19.90
C THR A 194 -42.64 -9.74 -18.50
N GLN A 195 -42.22 -8.87 -17.56
CA GLN A 195 -42.75 -8.85 -16.20
C GLN A 195 -44.23 -8.47 -16.22
N LEU A 196 -44.62 -7.44 -16.99
CA LEU A 196 -46.03 -7.06 -17.12
C LEU A 196 -46.89 -8.19 -17.69
N ILE A 197 -46.42 -8.91 -18.72
CA ILE A 197 -47.14 -10.06 -19.28
C ILE A 197 -47.23 -11.21 -18.26
N ALA A 198 -46.16 -11.45 -17.50
CA ALA A 198 -46.15 -12.49 -16.47
C ALA A 198 -47.10 -12.15 -15.31
N GLU A 199 -47.15 -10.88 -14.89
CA GLU A 199 -48.05 -10.39 -13.85
C GLU A 199 -49.53 -10.50 -14.30
N ASP A 200 -49.83 -10.10 -15.54
CA ASP A 200 -51.16 -10.24 -16.14
C ASP A 200 -51.62 -11.71 -16.20
N ALA A 201 -50.74 -12.59 -16.70
CA ALA A 201 -51.04 -14.03 -16.76
C ALA A 201 -51.17 -14.66 -15.36
N GLN A 202 -50.40 -14.20 -14.37
CA GLN A 202 -50.51 -14.68 -13.00
C GLN A 202 -51.81 -14.20 -12.35
N GLN A 203 -52.27 -12.98 -12.65
CA GLN A 203 -53.55 -12.49 -12.18
C GLN A 203 -54.71 -13.35 -12.73
N ASP A 204 -54.73 -13.62 -14.03
CA ASP A 204 -55.74 -14.49 -14.65
C ASP A 204 -55.73 -15.89 -14.03
N LEU A 205 -54.53 -16.42 -13.74
CA LEU A 205 -54.38 -17.71 -13.07
C LEU A 205 -54.95 -17.65 -11.65
N ASP A 206 -54.61 -16.63 -10.86
CA ASP A 206 -55.08 -16.45 -9.48
C ASP A 206 -56.60 -16.25 -9.41
N GLU A 207 -57.23 -15.66 -10.43
CA GLU A 207 -58.68 -15.56 -10.56
C GLU A 207 -59.34 -16.92 -10.87
N ALA A 208 -58.72 -17.75 -11.73
CA ALA A 208 -59.28 -19.03 -12.14
C ALA A 208 -59.04 -20.17 -11.13
N MET A 209 -57.91 -20.17 -10.44
CA MET A 209 -57.50 -21.21 -9.48
C MET A 209 -58.51 -21.49 -8.34
N PRO A 210 -59.14 -20.49 -7.67
CA PRO A 210 -60.08 -20.77 -6.59
C PRO A 210 -61.32 -21.51 -7.08
N ALA A 211 -61.82 -21.18 -8.27
CA ALA A 211 -62.96 -21.87 -8.88
C ALA A 211 -62.62 -23.33 -9.20
N LEU A 212 -61.43 -23.58 -9.73
CA LEU A 212 -60.94 -24.93 -10.02
C LEU A 212 -60.75 -25.75 -8.74
N LEU A 213 -60.11 -25.19 -7.71
CA LEU A 213 -59.90 -25.89 -6.43
C LEU A 213 -61.22 -26.19 -5.72
N ALA A 214 -62.18 -25.27 -5.77
CA ALA A 214 -63.53 -25.50 -5.27
C ALA A 214 -64.21 -26.67 -6.00
N ALA A 215 -64.14 -26.72 -7.34
CA ALA A 215 -64.64 -27.83 -8.13
C ALA A 215 -63.95 -29.17 -7.81
N GLU A 216 -62.62 -29.18 -7.61
CA GLU A 216 -61.90 -30.40 -7.21
C GLU A 216 -62.29 -30.88 -5.81
N GLN A 217 -62.54 -29.96 -4.88
CA GLN A 217 -63.03 -30.30 -3.54
C GLN A 217 -64.45 -30.87 -3.60
N SER A 218 -65.35 -30.26 -4.40
CA SER A 218 -66.68 -30.82 -4.67
C SER A 218 -66.58 -32.24 -5.24
N LEU A 219 -65.72 -32.48 -6.23
CA LEU A 219 -65.51 -33.80 -6.83
C LEU A 219 -65.01 -34.84 -5.81
N LYS A 220 -64.13 -34.45 -4.88
CA LYS A 220 -63.65 -35.33 -3.79
C LYS A 220 -64.71 -35.66 -2.75
N SER A 221 -65.74 -34.81 -2.61
CA SER A 221 -66.85 -35.04 -1.68
C SER A 221 -67.95 -35.96 -2.24
N LEU A 222 -67.89 -36.31 -3.53
CA LEU A 222 -68.89 -37.15 -4.18
C LEU A 222 -68.83 -38.61 -3.72
N ASN A 223 -69.97 -39.16 -3.32
CA ASN A 223 -70.08 -40.53 -2.84
C ASN A 223 -70.48 -41.50 -3.98
N LYS A 224 -70.05 -42.77 -3.86
CA LYS A 224 -70.36 -43.83 -4.85
C LYS A 224 -71.85 -44.13 -4.93
N ASN A 225 -72.58 -43.94 -3.84
CA ASN A 225 -74.02 -44.20 -3.77
C ASN A 225 -74.81 -43.23 -4.66
N ASP A 226 -74.47 -41.94 -4.63
CA ASP A 226 -75.11 -40.89 -5.42
C ASP A 226 -75.02 -41.17 -6.94
N ILE A 227 -73.90 -41.77 -7.38
CA ILE A 227 -73.67 -42.15 -8.78
C ILE A 227 -74.57 -43.34 -9.20
N ILE A 228 -74.77 -44.30 -8.30
CA ILE A 228 -75.63 -45.46 -8.54
C ILE A 228 -77.09 -45.00 -8.65
N GLU A 229 -77.50 -44.02 -7.84
CA GLU A 229 -78.84 -43.41 -7.91
C GLU A 229 -79.08 -42.77 -9.27
N VAL A 230 -78.17 -41.91 -9.75
CA VAL A 230 -78.28 -41.27 -11.08
C VAL A 230 -78.40 -42.31 -12.20
N ARG A 231 -77.61 -43.39 -12.17
CA ARG A 231 -77.67 -44.46 -13.17
C ARG A 231 -79.01 -45.22 -13.17
N SER A 232 -79.62 -45.39 -11.99
CA SER A 232 -80.85 -46.16 -11.81
C SER A 232 -82.11 -45.44 -12.33
N MET A 233 -82.01 -44.14 -12.64
CA MET A 233 -83.13 -43.34 -13.13
C MET A 233 -83.56 -43.75 -14.54
N LYS A 234 -84.84 -44.15 -14.67
CA LYS A 234 -85.46 -44.48 -15.97
C LYS A 234 -85.79 -43.24 -16.79
N ARG A 235 -86.02 -42.09 -16.13
CA ARG A 235 -86.34 -40.78 -16.73
C ARG A 235 -85.67 -39.67 -15.92
N PRO A 236 -84.45 -39.25 -16.28
CA PRO A 236 -83.74 -38.19 -15.55
C PRO A 236 -84.39 -36.81 -15.74
N PRO A 237 -84.33 -35.92 -14.73
CA PRO A 237 -84.66 -34.50 -14.88
C PRO A 237 -83.68 -33.80 -15.85
N ALA A 238 -84.14 -32.73 -16.52
CA ALA A 238 -83.38 -32.02 -17.55
C ALA A 238 -81.98 -31.56 -17.08
N GLY A 239 -81.85 -31.06 -15.84
CA GLY A 239 -80.56 -30.64 -15.30
C GLY A 239 -79.52 -31.78 -15.19
N VAL A 240 -79.96 -33.01 -14.88
CA VAL A 240 -79.08 -34.19 -14.80
C VAL A 240 -78.62 -34.62 -16.19
N VAL A 241 -79.53 -34.53 -17.17
CA VAL A 241 -79.22 -34.83 -18.57
C VAL A 241 -78.14 -33.89 -19.08
N TYR A 242 -78.22 -32.60 -18.78
CA TYR A 242 -77.20 -31.61 -19.18
C TYR A 242 -75.83 -31.83 -18.52
N VAL A 243 -75.78 -32.25 -17.25
CA VAL A 243 -74.52 -32.59 -16.58
C VAL A 243 -73.88 -33.82 -17.24
N ILE A 244 -74.65 -34.87 -17.50
CA ILE A 244 -74.14 -36.09 -18.14
C ILE A 244 -73.75 -35.85 -19.60
N GLU A 245 -74.50 -35.03 -20.34
CA GLU A 245 -74.15 -34.55 -21.68
C GLU A 245 -72.79 -33.83 -21.69
N SER A 246 -72.60 -32.87 -20.77
CA SER A 246 -71.37 -32.11 -20.64
C SER A 246 -70.16 -33.01 -20.36
N ILE A 247 -70.31 -33.99 -19.46
CA ILE A 247 -69.25 -34.95 -19.14
C ILE A 247 -68.96 -35.87 -20.33
N CYS A 248 -69.98 -36.29 -21.10
CA CYS A 248 -69.79 -37.10 -22.30
C CYS A 248 -69.04 -36.35 -23.40
N ILE A 249 -69.28 -35.04 -23.53
CA ILE A 249 -68.55 -34.16 -24.47
C ILE A 249 -67.08 -34.04 -24.06
N VAL A 250 -66.80 -33.80 -22.77
CA VAL A 250 -65.43 -33.69 -22.23
C VAL A 250 -64.66 -35.01 -22.36
N LYS A 251 -65.31 -36.17 -22.14
CA LYS A 251 -64.69 -37.49 -22.32
C LYS A 251 -64.71 -38.01 -23.77
N ASN A 252 -65.13 -37.19 -24.73
CA ASN A 252 -65.19 -37.52 -26.16
C ASN A 252 -65.98 -38.81 -26.46
N ILE A 253 -67.07 -39.04 -25.73
CA ILE A 253 -67.98 -40.17 -25.93
C ILE A 253 -68.97 -39.82 -27.03
N LYS A 254 -69.04 -40.67 -28.05
CA LYS A 254 -69.92 -40.43 -29.21
C LYS A 254 -71.40 -40.58 -28.79
N PRO A 255 -72.27 -39.62 -29.17
CA PRO A 255 -73.69 -39.72 -28.90
C PRO A 255 -74.35 -40.82 -29.73
N ASN A 256 -75.42 -41.38 -29.19
CA ASN A 256 -76.33 -42.21 -29.97
C ASN A 256 -77.22 -41.32 -30.83
N LYS A 257 -77.36 -41.66 -32.11
CA LYS A 257 -78.19 -40.89 -33.05
C LYS A 257 -79.59 -41.48 -33.07
N ILE A 258 -80.51 -40.88 -32.33
CA ILE A 258 -81.93 -41.27 -32.33
C ILE A 258 -82.72 -40.42 -33.34
N PRO A 259 -83.77 -40.97 -33.99
CA PRO A 259 -84.62 -40.19 -34.89
C PRO A 259 -85.41 -39.14 -34.10
N GLY A 260 -85.27 -37.87 -34.48
CA GLY A 260 -85.96 -36.75 -33.85
C GLY A 260 -87.45 -36.65 -34.24
N MET A 261 -88.14 -35.70 -33.62
CA MET A 261 -89.59 -35.50 -33.76
C MET A 261 -90.01 -34.88 -35.11
N ARG A 262 -89.04 -34.51 -35.97
CA ARG A 262 -89.23 -34.03 -37.35
C ARG A 262 -88.57 -34.99 -38.35
N PRO A 263 -89.17 -35.26 -39.54
CA PRO A 263 -88.54 -36.09 -40.56
C PRO A 263 -87.19 -35.50 -41.02
N GLY A 264 -86.09 -36.20 -40.72
CA GLY A 264 -84.73 -35.81 -41.11
C GLY A 264 -83.86 -35.19 -39.99
N GLU A 265 -84.41 -34.88 -38.82
CA GLU A 265 -83.66 -34.37 -37.67
C GLU A 265 -83.08 -35.54 -36.85
N LYS A 266 -81.77 -35.55 -36.61
CA LYS A 266 -81.09 -36.56 -35.77
C LYS A 266 -80.79 -35.94 -34.41
N LEU A 267 -81.51 -36.38 -33.38
CA LEU A 267 -81.25 -35.95 -32.02
C LEU A 267 -80.04 -36.74 -31.48
N LEU A 268 -79.05 -36.02 -30.97
CA LEU A 268 -77.86 -36.60 -30.35
C LEU A 268 -78.20 -36.93 -28.91
N ASP A 269 -78.48 -38.20 -28.65
CA ASP A 269 -78.75 -38.69 -27.29
C ASP A 269 -77.44 -39.12 -26.63
N TYR A 270 -77.04 -38.35 -25.62
CA TYR A 270 -75.88 -38.63 -24.78
C TYR A 270 -76.27 -39.34 -23.48
N TRP A 271 -77.56 -39.52 -23.18
CA TRP A 271 -78.01 -40.14 -21.94
C TRP A 271 -77.71 -41.63 -21.90
N ASP A 272 -78.07 -42.40 -22.93
CA ASP A 272 -77.75 -43.83 -23.00
C ASP A 272 -76.23 -44.13 -22.93
N PRO A 273 -75.36 -43.48 -23.72
CA PRO A 273 -73.91 -43.69 -23.61
C PRO A 273 -73.34 -43.16 -22.29
N GLY A 274 -73.86 -42.05 -21.74
CA GLY A 274 -73.48 -41.53 -20.44
C GLY A 274 -73.89 -42.44 -19.27
N ARG A 275 -75.06 -43.06 -19.35
CA ARG A 275 -75.55 -44.04 -18.37
C ARG A 275 -74.69 -45.31 -18.35
N ASN A 276 -74.16 -45.73 -19.50
CA ASN A 276 -73.19 -46.82 -19.59
C ASN A 276 -71.83 -46.43 -18.99
N MET A 277 -71.39 -45.18 -19.15
CA MET A 277 -70.18 -44.66 -18.52
C MET A 277 -70.27 -44.67 -16.97
N LEU A 278 -71.47 -44.46 -16.41
CA LEU A 278 -71.71 -44.57 -14.96
C LEU A 278 -71.76 -46.03 -14.45
N SER A 279 -71.46 -47.03 -15.29
CA SER A 279 -71.60 -48.44 -14.91
C SER A 279 -70.67 -48.87 -13.78
N ASP A 280 -69.44 -48.34 -13.76
CA ASP A 280 -68.45 -48.59 -12.72
C ASP A 280 -68.15 -47.29 -11.95
N PRO A 281 -68.82 -47.02 -10.82
CA PRO A 281 -68.71 -45.75 -10.10
C PRO A 281 -67.29 -45.48 -9.57
N GLY A 282 -66.53 -46.52 -9.23
CA GLY A 282 -65.14 -46.39 -8.78
C GLY A 282 -64.18 -45.96 -9.91
N GLN A 283 -64.32 -46.54 -11.10
CA GLN A 283 -63.51 -46.15 -12.26
C GLN A 283 -63.94 -44.80 -12.82
N PHE A 284 -65.24 -44.49 -12.80
CA PHE A 284 -65.76 -43.20 -13.24
C PHE A 284 -65.19 -42.03 -12.41
N LEU A 285 -65.20 -42.14 -11.07
CA LEU A 285 -64.61 -41.15 -10.17
C LEU A 285 -63.09 -41.01 -10.37
N ALA A 286 -62.37 -42.13 -10.46
CA ALA A 286 -60.92 -42.11 -10.70
C ALA A 286 -60.56 -41.45 -12.04
N SER A 287 -61.40 -41.67 -13.06
CA SER A 287 -61.24 -41.05 -14.39
C SER A 287 -61.61 -39.56 -14.41
N LEU A 288 -62.43 -39.06 -13.48
CA LEU A 288 -62.68 -37.62 -13.31
C LEU A 288 -61.55 -36.93 -12.55
N MET A 289 -61.01 -37.56 -11.49
CA MET A 289 -59.91 -36.99 -10.71
C MET A 289 -58.58 -36.95 -11.47
N ASN A 290 -58.33 -37.94 -12.33
CA ASN A 290 -57.12 -38.03 -13.15
C ASN A 290 -57.34 -37.56 -14.59
N PHE A 291 -58.37 -36.74 -14.83
CA PHE A 291 -58.63 -36.22 -16.17
C PHE A 291 -57.53 -35.23 -16.58
N ASP A 292 -57.03 -35.37 -17.81
CA ASP A 292 -56.02 -34.49 -18.37
C ASP A 292 -56.65 -33.19 -18.88
N LYS A 293 -56.45 -32.10 -18.13
CA LYS A 293 -57.05 -30.79 -18.38
C LYS A 293 -56.52 -30.14 -19.67
N ASP A 294 -55.31 -30.52 -20.09
CA ASP A 294 -54.67 -30.01 -21.31
C ASP A 294 -55.20 -30.72 -22.58
N SER A 295 -56.03 -31.76 -22.42
CA SER A 295 -56.66 -32.52 -23.52
C SER A 295 -57.94 -31.86 -24.06
N ILE A 296 -58.41 -30.77 -23.45
CA ILE A 296 -59.64 -30.07 -23.87
C ILE A 296 -59.35 -29.24 -25.12
N THR A 297 -60.03 -29.55 -26.22
CA THR A 297 -59.89 -28.84 -27.50
C THR A 297 -60.89 -27.68 -27.62
N ASP A 298 -60.57 -26.66 -28.42
CA ASP A 298 -61.46 -25.50 -28.67
C ASP A 298 -62.85 -25.92 -29.16
N GLU A 299 -62.94 -26.97 -29.98
CA GLU A 299 -64.22 -27.53 -30.46
C GLU A 299 -65.10 -28.11 -29.34
N MET A 300 -64.49 -28.60 -28.24
CA MET A 300 -65.22 -29.06 -27.06
C MET A 300 -65.71 -27.86 -26.25
N ILE A 301 -64.88 -26.83 -26.09
CA ILE A 301 -65.22 -25.59 -25.37
C ILE A 301 -66.41 -24.90 -26.03
N GLU A 302 -66.44 -24.79 -27.36
CA GLU A 302 -67.58 -24.19 -28.08
C GLU A 302 -68.90 -24.96 -27.89
N LYS A 303 -68.83 -26.30 -27.79
CA LYS A 303 -70.01 -27.13 -27.50
C LYS A 303 -70.48 -26.94 -26.05
N LEU A 304 -69.53 -26.78 -25.12
CA LEU A 304 -69.80 -26.58 -23.69
C LEU A 304 -70.31 -25.17 -23.37
N LYS A 305 -69.89 -24.13 -24.10
CA LYS A 305 -70.37 -22.74 -23.94
C LYS A 305 -71.90 -22.65 -23.95
N LYS A 306 -72.57 -23.43 -24.82
CA LYS A 306 -74.04 -23.46 -24.92
C LYS A 306 -74.73 -23.92 -23.63
N TYR A 307 -74.06 -24.76 -22.83
CA TYR A 307 -74.57 -25.24 -21.55
C TYR A 307 -74.21 -24.30 -20.41
N VAL A 308 -73.01 -23.69 -20.43
CA VAL A 308 -72.56 -22.73 -19.41
C VAL A 308 -73.33 -21.41 -19.47
N GLU A 309 -73.74 -20.97 -20.67
CA GLU A 309 -74.53 -19.75 -20.88
C GLU A 309 -76.04 -19.95 -20.65
N ASP A 310 -76.52 -21.19 -20.50
CA ASP A 310 -77.93 -21.47 -20.26
C ASP A 310 -78.34 -21.06 -18.83
N PRO A 311 -79.28 -20.11 -18.64
CA PRO A 311 -79.68 -19.64 -17.31
C PRO A 311 -80.31 -20.73 -16.42
N ASP A 312 -80.70 -21.88 -16.98
CA ASP A 312 -81.22 -23.02 -16.22
C ASP A 312 -80.12 -24.00 -15.73
N PHE A 313 -78.88 -23.84 -16.20
CA PHE A 313 -77.73 -24.66 -15.82
C PHE A 313 -76.83 -23.95 -14.78
N THR A 314 -77.37 -23.77 -13.57
CA THR A 314 -76.63 -23.18 -12.44
C THR A 314 -76.54 -24.16 -11.26
N PRO A 315 -75.44 -24.15 -10.49
CA PRO A 315 -75.23 -25.12 -9.40
C PRO A 315 -76.37 -25.06 -8.36
N GLN A 316 -76.93 -23.87 -8.09
CA GLN A 316 -78.02 -23.69 -7.15
C GLN A 316 -79.36 -24.28 -7.61
N LYS A 317 -79.63 -24.34 -8.93
CA LYS A 317 -80.85 -24.94 -9.48
C LYS A 317 -80.74 -26.46 -9.56
N ILE A 318 -79.56 -26.97 -9.91
CA ILE A 318 -79.29 -28.41 -10.00
C ILE A 318 -79.27 -29.04 -8.59
N ALA A 319 -78.73 -28.34 -7.59
CA ALA A 319 -78.76 -28.75 -6.18
C ALA A 319 -80.15 -28.77 -5.52
N LYS A 320 -81.21 -28.24 -6.16
CA LYS A 320 -82.59 -28.37 -5.65
C LYS A 320 -83.26 -29.67 -6.05
N VAL A 321 -82.74 -30.33 -7.09
CA VAL A 321 -83.27 -31.59 -7.61
C VAL A 321 -82.47 -32.79 -7.07
N PHE A 322 -81.27 -32.56 -6.52
CA PHE A 322 -80.34 -33.56 -5.98
C PHE A 322 -79.74 -33.12 -4.64
N SER A 323 -79.21 -34.06 -3.85
CA SER A 323 -78.38 -33.75 -2.66
C SER A 323 -77.29 -32.74 -3.01
N ALA A 324 -77.03 -31.78 -2.12
CA ALA A 324 -76.09 -30.66 -2.28
C ALA A 324 -74.62 -31.07 -2.57
N THR A 325 -74.31 -32.36 -2.63
CA THR A 325 -72.99 -32.96 -2.87
C THR A 325 -72.62 -33.14 -4.36
N LEU A 326 -73.54 -32.92 -5.30
CA LEU A 326 -73.35 -33.15 -6.74
C LEU A 326 -73.15 -31.86 -7.58
N CYS A 327 -73.05 -30.69 -6.96
CA CYS A 327 -72.86 -29.39 -7.63
C CYS A 327 -71.50 -28.74 -7.32
#